data_AF-A0A0Q7P035-F1
#
_entry.id   AF-A0A0Q7P035-F1
#
_cell.length_a   1.000
_cell.length_b   1.000
_cell.length_c   1.000
_cell.angle_alpha   90.00
_cell.angle_beta   90.00
_cell.angle_gamma   90.00
#
_symmetry.space_group_name_H-M   'P 1'
#
loop_
_entity.id
_entity.type
_entity.pdbx_description
1 polymer ?
#
loop_
_entity_poly.entity_id
_entity_poly.type
_entity_poly.pdbx_seq_one_letter_code
_entity_poly.pdbx_strand_id
1 'polypeptide(L)'
;MDIGRNEPTNGSDPIAVNMPISTAPMTVSERRAALRRLVALFGMMNTMIELNASGAPRSVAEQAATARDLVGELVADLAAAR
;
A
#
# COMPACT_ATOMS: atom_id res chain seq x y z
N MET A 1 19.29 39.67 42.65
CA MET A 1 18.48 38.57 42.11
C MET A 1 18.08 38.97 40.71
N ASP A 2 18.63 38.33 39.69
CA ASP A 2 18.16 38.47 38.32
C ASP A 2 18.18 37.07 37.68
N ILE A 3 17.01 36.65 37.19
CA ILE A 3 16.74 35.30 36.69
C ILE A 3 16.89 35.37 35.17
N GLY A 4 18.11 35.12 34.70
CA GLY A 4 18.41 34.92 33.27
C GLY A 4 18.01 33.51 32.84
N ARG A 5 16.88 33.41 32.14
CA ARG A 5 16.27 32.17 31.63
C ARG A 5 17.23 31.36 30.76
N ASN A 6 17.15 30.05 30.95
CA ASN A 6 17.67 29.03 30.05
C ASN A 6 16.84 29.03 28.76
N GLU A 7 17.47 29.22 27.60
CA GLU A 7 16.97 28.71 26.32
C GLU A 7 18.07 27.91 25.63
N PRO A 8 18.00 26.57 25.64
CA PRO A 8 18.74 25.78 24.67
C PRO A 8 17.96 25.79 23.34
N THR A 9 18.44 26.56 22.38
CA THR A 9 18.02 26.47 20.97
C THR A 9 18.58 25.20 20.36
N ASN A 10 17.98 24.05 20.66
CA ASN A 10 18.26 22.81 19.95
C ASN A 10 17.04 22.42 19.12
N GLY A 11 16.86 23.17 18.03
CA GLY A 11 15.88 22.88 16.98
C GLY A 11 16.28 21.59 16.26
N SER A 12 15.93 20.46 16.85
CA SER A 12 15.75 19.21 16.12
C SER A 12 14.39 19.27 15.43
N ASP A 13 14.26 20.18 14.46
CA ASP A 13 13.19 20.05 13.49
C ASP A 13 13.43 18.74 12.76
N PRO A 14 12.49 17.78 12.75
CA PRO A 14 12.65 16.60 11.92
C PRO A 14 12.83 17.10 10.50
N ILE A 15 13.93 16.72 9.85
CA ILE A 15 14.06 16.85 8.39
C ILE A 15 12.89 16.05 7.84
N ALA A 16 11.80 16.74 7.51
CA ALA A 16 10.77 16.22 6.67
C ALA A 16 11.48 15.93 5.35
N VAL A 17 11.92 14.68 5.18
CA VAL A 17 12.32 14.14 3.90
C VAL A 17 11.05 14.13 3.07
N ASN A 18 10.69 15.31 2.55
CA ASN A 18 9.70 15.48 1.52
C ASN A 18 10.35 14.95 0.24
N MET A 19 10.52 13.62 0.17
CA MET A 19 10.75 12.97 -1.11
C MET A 19 9.56 13.39 -1.97
N PRO A 20 9.78 14.12 -3.08
CA PRO A 20 8.72 14.32 -4.03
C PRO A 20 8.34 12.92 -4.51
N ILE A 21 7.17 12.44 -4.08
CA ILE A 21 6.53 11.31 -4.73
C ILE A 21 6.11 11.87 -6.08
N SER A 22 7.03 11.84 -7.05
CA SER A 22 6.72 12.19 -8.42
C SER A 22 5.75 11.13 -8.92
N THR A 23 4.45 11.41 -8.80
CA THR A 23 3.42 10.61 -9.45
C THR A 23 3.39 11.08 -10.90
N ALA A 24 4.38 10.63 -11.69
CA ALA A 24 4.24 10.70 -13.13
C ALA A 24 2.86 10.09 -13.47
N PRO A 25 2.01 10.79 -14.24
CA PRO A 25 0.66 10.32 -14.48
C PRO A 25 0.73 8.99 -15.24
N MET A 26 0.17 7.92 -14.66
CA MET A 26 0.07 6.62 -15.33
C MET A 26 -0.54 6.76 -16.71
N THR A 27 0.07 6.11 -17.69
CA THR A 27 -0.50 5.97 -19.03
C THR A 27 -1.85 5.25 -18.98
N VAL A 28 -2.66 5.43 -20.01
CA VAL A 28 -3.97 4.75 -20.14
C VAL A 28 -3.79 3.23 -20.13
N SER A 29 -2.72 2.71 -20.73
CA SER A 29 -2.40 1.29 -20.79
C SER A 29 -2.07 0.72 -19.41
N GLU A 30 -1.21 1.40 -18.64
CA GLU A 30 -0.87 1.00 -17.26
C GLU A 30 -2.10 1.06 -16.36
N ARG A 31 -2.92 2.11 -16.47
CA ARG A 31 -4.17 2.24 -15.72
C ARG A 31 -5.12 1.08 -16.02
N ARG A 32 -5.27 0.71 -17.29
CA ARG A 32 -6.12 -0.41 -17.71
C ARG A 32 -5.59 -1.74 -17.21
N ALA A 33 -4.27 -1.95 -17.20
CA ALA A 33 -3.64 -3.14 -16.65
C ALA A 33 -3.87 -3.25 -15.14
N ALA A 34 -3.62 -2.16 -14.40
CA ALA A 34 -3.86 -2.09 -12.96
C ALA A 34 -5.33 -2.36 -12.61
N LEU A 35 -6.28 -1.77 -13.36
CA LEU A 35 -7.71 -2.01 -13.16
C LEU A 35 -8.10 -3.48 -13.37
N ARG A 36 -7.55 -4.17 -14.38
CA ARG A 36 -7.82 -5.60 -14.57
C ARG A 36 -7.33 -6.43 -13.38
N ARG A 37 -6.15 -6.11 -12.84
CA ARG A 37 -5.60 -6.80 -11.66
C ARG A 37 -6.47 -6.55 -10.42
N LEU A 38 -6.96 -5.31 -10.24
CA LEU A 38 -7.91 -4.99 -9.16
C LEU A 38 -9.23 -5.75 -9.29
N VAL A 39 -9.78 -5.90 -10.50
CA VAL A 39 -10.99 -6.70 -10.73
C VAL A 39 -10.77 -8.17 -10.34
N ALA A 40 -9.61 -8.74 -10.68
CA ALA A 40 -9.26 -10.10 -10.27
C ALA A 40 -9.16 -10.23 -8.74
N LEU A 41 -8.55 -9.24 -8.06
CA LEU A 41 -8.49 -9.17 -6.60
C LEU A 41 -9.88 -9.14 -5.95
N PHE A 42 -10.80 -8.33 -6.48
CA PHE A 42 -12.19 -8.31 -6.01
C PHE A 42 -12.88 -9.68 -6.17
N GLY A 43 -12.64 -10.38 -7.28
CA GLY A 43 -13.14 -11.73 -7.48
C GLY A 43 -12.65 -12.71 -6.40
N MET A 44 -11.35 -12.70 -6.10
CA MET A 44 -10.78 -13.55 -5.04
C MET A 44 -11.32 -13.20 -3.65
N MET A 45 -11.59 -11.93 -3.36
CA MET A 45 -12.22 -11.53 -2.10
C MET A 45 -13.62 -12.13 -1.96
N ASN A 46 -14.42 -12.14 -3.02
CA ASN A 46 -15.73 -12.78 -3.01
C ASN A 46 -15.61 -14.29 -2.76
N THR A 47 -14.68 -14.95 -3.45
CA THR A 47 -14.40 -16.38 -3.21
C THR A 47 -13.98 -16.65 -1.77
N MET A 48 -13.13 -15.81 -1.16
CA MET A 48 -12.77 -15.94 0.25
C MET A 48 -13.96 -15.79 1.19
N ILE A 49 -14.89 -14.87 0.91
CA ILE A 49 -16.11 -14.69 1.70
C ILE A 49 -16.99 -15.96 1.62
N GLU A 50 -17.15 -16.53 0.43
CA GLU A 50 -17.91 -17.77 0.21
C GLU A 50 -17.25 -18.98 0.91
N LEU A 51 -15.92 -19.11 0.80
CA LEU A 51 -15.15 -20.14 1.49
C LEU A 51 -15.23 -20.01 3.02
N ASN A 52 -15.20 -18.78 3.53
CA ASN A 52 -15.35 -18.52 4.95
C ASN A 52 -16.77 -18.90 5.43
N ALA A 53 -17.80 -18.52 4.66
CA ALA A 53 -19.19 -18.86 4.97
C ALA A 53 -19.46 -20.37 4.93
N SER A 54 -18.73 -21.12 4.10
CA SER A 54 -18.82 -22.59 4.00
C SER A 54 -17.94 -23.33 5.02
N GLY A 55 -17.23 -22.63 5.90
CA GLY A 55 -16.41 -23.25 6.93
C GLY A 55 -15.13 -23.89 6.40
N ALA A 56 -14.54 -23.33 5.33
CA ALA A 56 -13.30 -23.81 4.70
C ALA A 56 -12.08 -22.90 5.01
N PRO A 57 -11.61 -22.80 6.27
CA PRO A 57 -10.60 -21.82 6.68
C PRO A 57 -9.23 -22.01 6.02
N ARG A 58 -8.86 -23.25 5.65
CA ARG A 58 -7.60 -23.51 4.92
C ARG A 58 -7.64 -22.91 3.51
N SER A 59 -8.73 -23.11 2.78
CA SER A 59 -8.92 -22.53 1.46
C SER A 59 -8.98 -21.00 1.49
N VAL A 60 -9.56 -20.42 2.55
CA VAL A 60 -9.50 -18.96 2.77
C VAL A 60 -8.06 -18.49 2.93
N ALA A 61 -7.24 -19.18 3.74
CA ALA A 61 -5.84 -18.80 3.94
C ALA A 61 -5.01 -18.90 2.66
N GLU A 62 -5.22 -19.92 1.84
CA GLU A 62 -4.58 -20.09 0.53
C GLU A 62 -4.94 -18.96 -0.44
N GLN A 63 -6.22 -18.60 -0.51
CA GLN A 63 -6.70 -17.49 -1.33
C GLN A 63 -6.18 -16.15 -0.83
N ALA A 64 -6.07 -15.96 0.49
CA ALA A 64 -5.54 -14.74 1.09
C ALA A 64 -4.04 -14.56 0.78
N ALA A 65 -3.26 -15.64 0.82
CA ALA A 65 -1.85 -15.62 0.42
C ALA A 65 -1.71 -15.23 -1.06
N THR A 66 -2.49 -15.87 -1.94
CA THR A 66 -2.52 -15.57 -3.38
C THR A 66 -2.89 -14.11 -3.66
N ALA A 67 -3.93 -13.60 -3.00
CA ALA A 67 -4.34 -12.21 -3.13
C ALA A 67 -3.25 -11.24 -2.65
N ARG A 68 -2.57 -11.56 -1.55
CA ARG A 68 -1.46 -10.75 -1.02
C ARG A 68 -0.29 -10.68 -2.01
N ASP A 69 0.09 -11.79 -2.62
CA ASP A 69 1.19 -11.83 -3.59
C ASP A 69 0.86 -10.98 -4.82
N LEU A 70 -0.37 -11.07 -5.34
CA LEU A 70 -0.85 -10.26 -6.46
C LEU A 70 -0.91 -8.76 -6.12
N VAL A 71 -1.30 -8.40 -4.89
CA VAL A 71 -1.20 -7.00 -4.41
C VAL A 71 0.26 -6.55 -4.36
N GLY A 72 1.15 -7.40 -3.84
CA GLY A 72 2.59 -7.11 -3.78
C GLY A 72 3.19 -6.84 -5.16
N GLU A 73 2.86 -7.68 -6.14
CA GLU A 73 3.27 -7.50 -7.53
C GLU A 73 2.72 -6.20 -8.13
N LEU A 74 1.43 -5.91 -7.92
CA LEU A 74 0.83 -4.66 -8.40
C LEU A 74 1.50 -3.42 -7.79
N VAL A 75 1.80 -3.46 -6.49
CA VAL A 75 2.48 -2.36 -5.79
C VAL A 75 3.91 -2.20 -6.29
N ALA A 76 4.64 -3.30 -6.52
CA ALA A 76 5.97 -3.28 -7.09
C ALA A 76 5.98 -2.69 -8.51
N ASP A 77 5.05 -3.11 -9.37
CA ASP A 77 4.91 -2.58 -10.74
C ASP A 77 4.59 -1.08 -10.73
N LEU A 78 3.66 -0.65 -9.87
CA LEU A 78 3.34 0.77 -9.69
C LEU A 78 4.53 1.57 -9.13
N ALA A 79 5.37 0.94 -8.30
CA ALA A 79 6.55 1.56 -7.76
C ALA A 79 7.71 1.64 -8.75
N ALA A 80 7.77 0.73 -9.73
CA ALA A 80 8.76 0.68 -10.79
C ALA A 80 8.41 1.54 -12.02
N ALA A 81 7.14 1.87 -12.21
CA ALA A 81 6.66 2.76 -13.28
C ALA A 81 7.03 4.25 -13.06
N ARG A 82 8.09 4.53 -12.29
CA ARG A 82 8.57 5.86 -11.88
C ARG A 82 9.82 6.26 -12.65
#